data_AF-A0A7V1V2L3-F1
#
_entry.id   AF-A0A7V1V2L3-F1
#
_cell.length_a   1.000
_cell.length_b   1.000
_cell.length_c   1.000
_cell.angle_alpha   90.00
_cell.angle_beta   90.00
_cell.angle_gamma   90.00
#
_symmetry.space_group_name_H-M   'P 1'
#
loop_
_entity.id
_entity.type
_entity.pdbx_description
1 polymer ?
#
loop_
_entity_poly.entity_id
_entity_poly.type
_entity_poly.pdbx_seq_one_letter_code
_entity_poly.pdbx_strand_id
1 'polypeptide(L)'
;MGLVSIRHGSGIYLSRGDPINGVWSTRWMQWVLQHAPSLLEMFEVREAIEAKAASLAARQASAAEMRRLERILTEADALLARGRAHLDEEFLRSYVRLDAAFHETVAEITHNGFLRSLLAALGSALAESREATLAMPGRIERSLREHWRVLEAVRRRDAEGARRAMEDHMRRVIQEVRSVKVLHRPNRQPGTERGR
;
A
#
# COMPACT_ATOMS: atom_id res chain seq x y z
N MET A 1 -1.38 15.66 20.09
CA MET A 1 -0.95 17.08 20.13
C MET A 1 -1.66 17.85 19.02
N GLY A 2 -2.67 18.68 19.32
CA GLY A 2 -3.34 19.49 18.29
C GLY A 2 -4.72 20.07 18.60
N LEU A 3 -5.39 19.63 19.66
CA LEU A 3 -6.78 20.05 19.97
C LEU A 3 -6.91 20.93 21.22
N VAL A 4 -5.83 21.12 21.97
CA VAL A 4 -5.84 21.84 23.25
C VAL A 4 -4.60 22.71 23.35
N SER A 5 -4.79 23.99 23.63
CA SER A 5 -3.73 24.88 24.10
C SER A 5 -3.90 25.10 25.60
N ILE A 6 -2.80 24.93 26.33
CA ILE A 6 -2.75 25.20 27.77
C ILE A 6 -2.00 26.51 27.94
N ARG A 7 -2.67 27.54 28.48
CA ARG A 7 -2.02 28.80 28.89
C ARG A 7 -2.00 28.85 30.41
N HIS A 8 -0.81 28.96 30.99
CA HIS A 8 -0.62 28.95 32.43
C HIS A 8 -1.39 30.12 33.07
N GLY A 9 -2.20 29.81 34.10
CA GLY A 9 -3.03 30.80 34.81
C GLY A 9 -4.38 31.14 34.17
N SER A 10 -4.72 30.59 33.00
CA SER A 10 -5.92 31.02 32.25
C SER A 10 -6.87 29.87 31.84
N GLY A 11 -6.44 28.61 32.00
CA GLY A 11 -7.26 27.43 31.76
C GLY A 11 -6.94 26.67 30.46
N ILE A 12 -7.77 25.66 30.17
CA ILE A 12 -7.65 24.78 29.01
C ILE A 12 -8.57 25.32 27.91
N TYR A 13 -8.00 25.64 26.74
CA TYR A 13 -8.77 26.19 25.62
C TYR A 13 -8.89 25.17 24.49
N LEU A 14 -10.13 24.97 24.01
CA LEU A 14 -10.40 24.26 22.78
C LEU A 14 -10.12 25.19 21.60
N SER A 15 -9.27 24.74 20.67
CA SER A 15 -9.08 25.45 19.40
C SER A 15 -10.38 25.39 18.59
N ARG A 16 -10.93 26.54 18.19
CA ARG A 16 -11.98 26.64 17.15
C ARG A 16 -11.36 26.37 15.78
N GLY A 17 -10.80 25.19 15.61
CA GLY A 17 -10.57 24.58 14.31
C GLY A 17 -11.65 23.55 14.06
N ASP A 18 -12.02 23.34 12.80
CA ASP A 18 -12.89 22.23 12.42
C ASP A 18 -12.27 20.92 12.97
N PRO A 19 -12.95 20.20 13.89
CA PRO A 19 -12.43 18.96 14.49
C PRO A 19 -12.07 17.93 13.42
N ILE A 20 -12.74 18.02 12.26
CA ILE A 20 -12.46 17.24 11.07
C ILE A 20 -11.06 17.62 10.55
N ASN A 21 -10.71 18.89 10.34
CA ASN A 21 -9.35 19.21 9.86
C ASN A 21 -8.21 18.84 10.84
N GLY A 22 -8.44 18.74 12.16
CA GLY A 22 -7.41 18.31 13.13
C GLY A 22 -7.13 16.81 13.16
N VAL A 23 -8.15 15.98 12.91
CA VAL A 23 -8.02 14.51 12.80
C VAL A 23 -7.64 14.09 11.36
N TRP A 24 -7.98 14.93 10.38
CA TRP A 24 -7.81 14.66 8.95
C TRP A 24 -6.55 15.32 8.36
N SER A 25 -5.91 16.28 9.06
CA SER A 25 -4.57 16.78 8.72
C SER A 25 -3.50 15.84 9.27
N THR A 26 -3.26 14.72 8.60
CA THR A 26 -2.00 13.94 8.52
C THR A 26 -1.25 13.53 9.81
N ARG A 27 -1.24 14.30 10.90
CA ARG A 27 -0.49 14.12 12.15
C ARG A 27 -1.03 13.02 13.04
N TRP A 28 -2.35 12.81 13.15
CA TRP A 28 -2.88 11.65 13.87
C TRP A 28 -2.60 10.36 13.11
N MET A 29 -2.89 10.32 11.80
CA MET A 29 -2.56 9.17 10.95
C MET A 29 -1.05 8.89 10.95
N GLN A 30 -0.21 9.93 10.79
CA GLN A 30 1.25 9.82 10.92
C GLN A 30 1.64 9.31 12.29
N TRP A 31 1.04 9.80 13.38
CA TRP A 31 1.32 9.33 14.72
C TRP A 31 0.95 7.84 14.87
N VAL A 32 -0.24 7.41 14.42
CA VAL A 32 -0.66 6.01 14.44
C VAL A 32 0.33 5.15 13.65
N LEU A 33 0.66 5.53 12.41
CA LEU A 33 1.61 4.83 11.56
C LEU A 33 3.03 4.81 12.17
N GLN A 34 3.42 5.83 12.93
CA GLN A 34 4.72 5.93 13.59
C GLN A 34 4.80 5.21 14.96
N HIS A 35 3.68 4.98 15.65
CA HIS A 35 3.70 4.63 17.07
C HIS A 35 3.02 3.30 17.46
N ALA A 36 2.33 2.56 16.57
CA ALA A 36 1.59 1.39 17.10
C ALA A 36 1.33 0.14 16.23
N PRO A 37 1.19 0.13 14.89
CA PRO A 37 0.93 -1.13 14.20
C PRO A 37 2.23 -1.79 13.73
N SER A 38 2.37 -3.08 13.99
CA SER A 38 3.31 -3.92 13.27
C SER A 38 3.04 -3.79 11.77
N LEU A 39 4.11 -3.82 10.96
CA LEU A 39 4.00 -3.83 9.49
C LEU A 39 2.92 -4.79 8.96
N LEU A 40 2.70 -5.93 9.63
CA LEU A 40 1.68 -6.91 9.24
C LEU A 40 0.26 -6.39 9.43
N GLU A 41 -0.04 -5.76 10.57
CA GLU A 41 -1.35 -5.16 10.82
C GLU A 41 -1.67 -4.07 9.80
N MET A 42 -0.67 -3.29 9.37
CA MET A 42 -0.84 -2.30 8.30
C MET A 42 -1.18 -2.96 6.96
N PHE A 43 -0.54 -4.08 6.62
CA PHE A 43 -0.85 -4.83 5.41
C PHE A 43 -2.22 -5.51 5.48
N GLU A 44 -2.67 -5.96 6.66
CA GLU A 44 -4.02 -6.53 6.85
C GLU A 44 -5.10 -5.47 6.62
N VAL A 45 -4.92 -4.26 7.13
CA VAL A 45 -5.82 -3.13 6.84
C VAL A 45 -5.77 -2.78 5.35
N ARG A 46 -4.57 -2.74 4.76
CA ARG A 46 -4.40 -2.46 3.33
C ARG A 46 -5.11 -3.52 2.46
N GLU A 47 -5.00 -4.81 2.78
CA GLU A 47 -5.73 -5.89 2.09
C GLU A 47 -7.23 -5.57 2.03
N ALA A 48 -7.85 -5.30 3.17
CA ALA A 48 -9.29 -5.06 3.27
C ALA A 48 -9.73 -3.83 2.44
N ILE A 49 -8.96 -2.75 2.49
CA ILE A 49 -9.29 -1.51 1.77
C ILE A 49 -9.07 -1.68 0.26
N GLU A 50 -7.97 -2.31 -0.15
CA GLU A 50 -7.68 -2.55 -1.58
C GLU A 50 -8.66 -3.54 -2.21
N ALA A 51 -9.05 -4.59 -1.50
CA ALA A 51 -10.09 -5.52 -1.94
C ALA A 51 -11.43 -4.82 -2.16
N LYS A 52 -11.81 -3.93 -1.22
CA LYS A 52 -13.00 -3.10 -1.38
C LYS A 52 -12.87 -2.14 -2.55
N ALA A 53 -11.69 -1.53 -2.74
CA ALA A 53 -11.42 -0.62 -3.84
C ALA A 53 -11.56 -1.32 -5.20
N ALA A 54 -10.98 -2.51 -5.36
CA ALA A 54 -11.10 -3.31 -6.58
C ALA A 54 -12.57 -3.67 -6.91
N SER A 55 -13.36 -4.04 -5.88
CA SER A 55 -14.79 -4.29 -6.03
C SER A 55 -15.57 -3.05 -6.49
N LEU A 56 -15.27 -1.88 -5.90
CA LEU A 56 -15.87 -0.61 -6.30
C LEU A 56 -15.46 -0.20 -7.71
N ALA A 57 -14.19 -0.41 -8.07
CA ALA A 57 -13.66 -0.10 -9.38
C ALA A 57 -14.36 -0.91 -10.47
N ALA A 58 -14.61 -2.20 -10.24
CA ALA A 58 -15.38 -3.03 -11.17
C ALA A 58 -16.78 -2.45 -11.45
N ARG A 59 -17.43 -1.84 -10.45
CA ARG A 59 -18.78 -1.26 -10.61
C ARG A 59 -18.77 0.10 -11.31
N GLN A 60 -17.72 0.90 -11.11
CA GLN A 60 -17.74 2.33 -11.42
C GLN A 60 -16.82 2.74 -12.56
N ALA A 61 -15.80 1.95 -12.90
CA ALA A 61 -14.77 2.35 -13.86
C ALA A 61 -15.34 2.88 -15.18
N SER A 62 -14.93 4.07 -15.58
CA SER A 62 -15.16 4.58 -16.93
C SER A 62 -14.26 3.87 -17.95
N ALA A 63 -14.60 3.99 -19.23
CA ALA A 63 -13.75 3.45 -20.30
C ALA A 63 -12.35 4.10 -20.31
N ALA A 64 -12.24 5.37 -19.93
CA ALA A 64 -10.95 6.07 -19.86
C ALA A 64 -10.07 5.52 -18.72
N GLU A 65 -10.67 5.24 -17.57
CA GLU A 65 -9.97 4.68 -16.42
C GLU A 65 -9.53 3.23 -16.64
N MET A 66 -10.37 2.40 -17.27
CA MET A 66 -9.98 1.05 -17.66
C MET A 66 -8.76 1.07 -18.60
N ARG A 67 -8.75 1.98 -19.59
CA ARG A 67 -7.59 2.17 -20.47
C ARG A 67 -6.35 2.64 -19.72
N ARG A 68 -6.51 3.41 -18.63
CA ARG A 68 -5.37 3.84 -17.80
C ARG A 68 -4.77 2.67 -17.03
N LEU A 69 -5.59 1.82 -16.41
CA LEU A 69 -5.09 0.59 -15.76
C LEU A 69 -4.37 -0.32 -16.75
N GLU A 70 -4.98 -0.55 -17.92
CA GLU A 70 -4.39 -1.39 -18.97
C GLU A 70 -3.05 -0.85 -19.46
N ARG A 71 -2.91 0.47 -19.62
CA ARG A 71 -1.65 1.10 -20.01
C ARG A 71 -0.55 0.85 -18.98
N ILE A 72 -0.85 1.02 -17.69
CA ILE A 72 0.12 0.79 -16.60
C ILE A 72 0.62 -0.66 -16.64
N LEU A 73 -0.28 -1.64 -16.82
CA LEU A 73 0.12 -3.05 -16.88
C LEU A 73 0.90 -3.38 -18.16
N THR A 74 0.52 -2.78 -19.30
CA THR A 74 1.25 -2.95 -20.56
C THR A 74 2.66 -2.35 -20.48
N GLU A 75 2.82 -1.20 -19.83
CA GLU A 75 4.13 -0.60 -19.55
C GLU A 75 4.96 -1.50 -18.63
N ALA A 76 4.35 -2.12 -17.62
CA ALA A 76 5.01 -3.07 -16.73
C ALA A 76 5.44 -4.36 -17.46
N ASP A 77 4.63 -4.89 -18.37
CA ASP A 77 4.99 -6.02 -19.24
C ASP A 77 6.17 -5.67 -20.14
N ALA A 78 6.14 -4.48 -20.76
CA ALA A 78 7.23 -4.02 -21.62
C ALA A 78 8.53 -3.81 -20.83
N LEU A 79 8.44 -3.27 -19.62
CA LEU A 79 9.58 -3.14 -18.71
C LEU A 79 10.16 -4.51 -18.37
N LEU A 80 9.32 -5.46 -17.95
CA LEU A 80 9.73 -6.81 -17.59
C LEU A 80 10.38 -7.54 -18.77
N ALA A 81 9.84 -7.40 -19.99
CA ALA A 81 10.41 -8.01 -21.19
C ALA A 81 11.83 -7.49 -21.49
N ARG A 82 12.10 -6.20 -21.26
CA ARG A 82 13.43 -5.59 -21.41
C ARG A 82 14.38 -5.98 -20.27
N GLY A 83 13.86 -6.05 -19.04
CA GLY A 83 14.62 -6.35 -17.82
C GLY A 83 15.05 -7.80 -17.65
N ARG A 84 14.56 -8.74 -18.48
CA ARG A 84 15.07 -10.13 -18.51
C ARG A 84 16.56 -10.21 -18.83
N ALA A 85 17.14 -9.17 -19.42
CA ALA A 85 18.58 -9.07 -19.61
C ALA A 85 19.28 -8.64 -18.31
N HIS A 86 18.84 -7.55 -17.65
CA HIS A 86 19.48 -6.95 -16.47
C HIS A 86 18.41 -6.48 -15.44
N LEU A 87 18.38 -7.11 -14.26
CA LEU A 87 17.54 -6.72 -13.12
C LEU A 87 18.31 -5.78 -12.19
N ASP A 88 18.62 -4.58 -12.68
CA ASP A 88 19.34 -3.58 -11.89
C ASP A 88 18.40 -2.72 -11.02
N GLU A 89 18.99 -1.79 -10.27
CA GLU A 89 18.25 -0.89 -9.36
C GLU A 89 17.31 0.05 -10.12
N GLU A 90 17.64 0.44 -11.35
CA GLU A 90 16.78 1.29 -12.18
C GLU A 90 15.53 0.53 -12.65
N PHE A 91 15.70 -0.73 -13.06
CA PHE A 91 14.60 -1.63 -13.37
C PHE A 91 13.66 -1.77 -12.17
N LEU A 92 14.19 -2.10 -10.98
CA LEU A 92 13.38 -2.29 -9.78
C LEU A 92 12.61 -1.02 -9.42
N ARG A 93 13.28 0.14 -9.38
CA ARG A 93 12.62 1.43 -9.11
C ARG A 93 11.51 1.72 -10.11
N SER A 94 11.73 1.41 -11.39
CA SER A 94 10.73 1.64 -12.43
C SER A 94 9.51 0.73 -12.25
N TYR A 95 9.72 -0.54 -11.91
CA TYR A 95 8.61 -1.45 -11.63
C TYR A 95 7.85 -1.06 -10.36
N VAL A 96 8.54 -0.68 -9.28
CA VAL A 96 7.91 -0.19 -8.03
C VAL A 96 6.97 0.99 -8.30
N ARG A 97 7.36 1.92 -9.18
CA ARG A 97 6.49 3.04 -9.58
C ARG A 97 5.22 2.57 -10.31
N LEU A 98 5.34 1.62 -11.24
CA LEU A 98 4.20 1.09 -11.98
C LEU A 98 3.26 0.28 -11.09
N ASP A 99 3.82 -0.54 -10.19
CA ASP A 99 3.08 -1.28 -9.17
C ASP A 99 2.28 -0.31 -8.27
N ALA A 100 2.92 0.72 -7.72
CA ALA A 100 2.24 1.76 -6.94
C ALA A 100 1.13 2.47 -7.74
N ALA A 101 1.42 2.88 -8.98
CA ALA A 101 0.47 3.57 -9.85
C ALA A 101 -0.77 2.73 -10.17
N PHE A 102 -0.64 1.40 -10.28
CA PHE A 102 -1.76 0.49 -10.45
C PHE A 102 -2.72 0.56 -9.26
N HIS A 103 -2.19 0.39 -8.04
CA HIS A 103 -2.96 0.43 -6.80
C HIS A 103 -3.62 1.81 -6.57
N GLU A 104 -2.89 2.89 -6.81
CA GLU A 104 -3.41 4.26 -6.74
C GLU A 104 -4.54 4.49 -7.74
N THR A 105 -4.38 3.99 -8.97
CA THR A 105 -5.42 4.11 -10.00
C THR A 105 -6.68 3.34 -9.60
N VAL A 106 -6.56 2.12 -9.05
CA VAL A 106 -7.72 1.37 -8.53
C VAL A 106 -8.45 2.16 -7.44
N ALA A 107 -7.71 2.83 -6.55
CA ALA A 107 -8.28 3.69 -5.50
C ALA A 107 -9.00 4.93 -6.07
N GLU A 108 -8.45 5.56 -7.11
CA GLU A 108 -9.04 6.73 -7.76
C GLU A 108 -10.38 6.42 -8.43
N ILE A 109 -10.46 5.25 -9.07
CA ILE A 109 -11.67 4.78 -9.76
C ILE A 109 -12.84 4.58 -8.80
N THR A 110 -12.60 4.43 -7.49
CA THR A 110 -13.71 4.32 -6.53
C THR A 110 -14.45 5.65 -6.35
N HIS A 111 -13.93 6.75 -6.89
CA HIS A 111 -14.42 8.13 -6.74
C HIS A 111 -14.66 8.53 -5.28
N ASN A 112 -13.96 7.87 -4.36
CA ASN A 112 -14.08 8.10 -2.92
C ASN A 112 -12.78 8.74 -2.44
N GLY A 113 -12.81 10.07 -2.31
CA GLY A 113 -11.63 10.85 -1.93
C GLY A 113 -10.99 10.38 -0.62
N PHE A 114 -11.79 9.90 0.34
CA PHE A 114 -11.28 9.40 1.60
C PHE A 114 -10.56 8.06 1.45
N LEU A 115 -11.13 7.11 0.70
CA LEU A 115 -10.49 5.84 0.39
C LEU A 115 -9.15 6.06 -0.30
N ARG A 116 -9.11 6.97 -1.28
CA ARG A 116 -7.87 7.36 -1.97
C ARG A 116 -6.83 7.90 -0.99
N SER A 117 -7.20 8.80 -0.09
CA SER A 117 -6.29 9.36 0.91
C SER A 117 -5.77 8.31 1.90
N LEU A 118 -6.61 7.35 2.32
CA LEU A 118 -6.21 6.24 3.18
C LEU A 118 -5.19 5.33 2.48
N LEU A 119 -5.46 4.94 1.24
CA LEU A 119 -4.54 4.08 0.48
C LEU A 119 -3.23 4.79 0.13
N ALA A 120 -3.26 6.09 -0.15
CA ALA A 120 -2.04 6.88 -0.33
C ALA A 120 -1.18 6.92 0.95
N ALA A 121 -1.80 7.15 2.11
CA ALA A 121 -1.09 7.16 3.39
C ALA A 121 -0.46 5.79 3.71
N LEU A 122 -1.20 4.70 3.52
CA LEU A 122 -0.69 3.34 3.68
C LEU A 122 0.40 3.01 2.66
N GLY A 123 0.23 3.43 1.41
CA GLY A 123 1.21 3.24 0.33
C GLY A 123 2.55 3.85 0.68
N SER A 124 2.56 5.11 1.15
CA SER A 124 3.76 5.81 1.59
C SER A 124 4.40 5.14 2.81
N ALA A 125 3.61 4.74 3.80
CA ALA A 125 4.14 4.12 5.01
C ALA A 125 4.69 2.70 4.78
N LEU A 126 4.29 2.04 3.68
CA LEU A 126 4.70 0.68 3.32
C LEU A 126 5.68 0.65 2.13
N ALA A 127 6.20 1.80 1.69
CA ALA A 127 7.02 1.92 0.49
C ALA A 127 8.28 1.04 0.55
N GLU A 128 9.05 1.11 1.64
CA GLU A 128 10.27 0.30 1.82
C GLU A 128 9.96 -1.20 1.81
N SER A 129 8.87 -1.62 2.46
CA SER A 129 8.46 -3.03 2.47
C SER A 129 8.00 -3.51 1.09
N ARG A 130 7.37 -2.64 0.30
CA ARG A 130 6.97 -2.96 -1.08
C ARG A 130 8.20 -3.15 -1.95
N GLU A 131 9.18 -2.27 -1.86
CA GLU A 131 10.45 -2.39 -2.59
C GLU A 131 11.19 -3.68 -2.22
N ALA A 132 11.33 -3.97 -0.91
CA ALA A 132 12.00 -5.17 -0.43
C ALA A 132 11.32 -6.48 -0.89
N THR A 133 9.98 -6.51 -0.94
CA THR A 133 9.23 -7.70 -1.40
C THR A 133 9.29 -7.86 -2.93
N LEU A 134 9.23 -6.76 -3.69
CA LEU A 134 9.35 -6.80 -5.14
C LEU A 134 10.77 -7.20 -5.60
N ALA A 135 11.80 -6.95 -4.80
CA ALA A 135 13.15 -7.43 -5.06
C ALA A 135 13.30 -8.97 -4.92
N MET A 136 12.29 -9.69 -4.40
CA MET A 136 12.35 -11.13 -4.28
C MET A 136 12.29 -11.83 -5.66
N PRO A 137 13.10 -12.89 -5.88
CA PRO A 137 13.12 -13.59 -7.16
C PRO A 137 11.73 -14.08 -7.60
N GLY A 138 11.36 -13.76 -8.85
CA GLY A 138 10.09 -14.18 -9.45
C GLY A 138 8.85 -13.44 -8.94
N ARG A 139 9.00 -12.48 -8.01
CA ARG A 139 7.87 -11.78 -7.41
C ARG A 139 7.22 -10.81 -8.40
N ILE A 140 8.03 -10.04 -9.13
CA ILE A 140 7.56 -9.06 -10.12
C ILE A 140 6.63 -9.73 -11.14
N GLU A 141 7.04 -10.84 -11.72
CA GLU A 141 6.26 -11.57 -12.72
C GLU A 141 4.95 -12.11 -12.13
N ARG A 142 4.99 -12.53 -10.86
CA ARG A 142 3.79 -13.00 -10.15
C ARG A 142 2.84 -11.84 -9.87
N SER A 143 3.36 -10.69 -9.43
CA SER A 143 2.56 -9.49 -9.12
C SER A 143 1.83 -9.00 -10.36
N LEU A 144 2.56 -8.89 -11.48
CA LEU A 144 1.99 -8.46 -12.75
C LEU A 144 0.85 -9.37 -13.23
N ARG A 145 1.02 -10.70 -13.13
CA ARG A 145 -0.06 -11.65 -13.45
C ARG A 145 -1.27 -11.50 -12.54
N GLU A 146 -1.07 -11.17 -11.26
CA GLU A 146 -2.15 -10.95 -10.30
C GLU A 146 -2.90 -9.64 -10.60
N HIS A 147 -2.19 -8.57 -10.93
CA HIS A 147 -2.79 -7.30 -11.34
C HIS A 147 -3.62 -7.44 -12.62
N TRP A 148 -3.15 -8.21 -13.61
CA TRP A 148 -3.95 -8.53 -14.80
C TRP A 148 -5.26 -9.23 -14.45
N ARG A 149 -5.28 -10.16 -13.47
CA ARG A 149 -6.51 -10.82 -13.02
C ARG A 149 -7.49 -9.83 -12.37
N VAL A 150 -6.98 -8.86 -11.61
CA VAL A 150 -7.81 -7.77 -11.06
C VAL A 150 -8.41 -6.95 -12.20
N LEU A 151 -7.60 -6.49 -13.16
CA LEU A 151 -8.09 -5.71 -14.30
C LEU A 151 -9.13 -6.48 -15.13
N GLU A 152 -8.91 -7.77 -15.38
CA GLU A 152 -9.86 -8.62 -16.08
C GLU A 152 -11.22 -8.69 -15.36
N ALA A 153 -11.21 -8.85 -14.03
CA ALA A 153 -12.45 -8.84 -13.27
C ALA A 153 -13.14 -7.46 -13.30
N VAL A 154 -12.37 -6.38 -13.20
CA VAL A 154 -12.88 -5.00 -13.34
C VAL A 154 -13.53 -4.80 -14.73
N ARG A 155 -12.87 -5.25 -15.79
CA ARG A 155 -13.33 -5.17 -17.18
C ARG A 155 -14.64 -5.92 -17.40
N ARG A 156 -14.80 -7.09 -16.78
CA ARG A 156 -16.05 -7.88 -16.81
C ARG A 156 -17.15 -7.33 -15.90
N ARG A 157 -16.93 -6.21 -15.19
CA ARG A 157 -17.83 -5.69 -14.14
C ARG A 157 -18.10 -6.70 -13.02
N ASP A 158 -17.19 -7.64 -12.81
CA ASP A 158 -17.29 -8.71 -11.81
C ASP A 158 -16.72 -8.20 -10.47
N ALA A 159 -17.56 -7.48 -9.73
CA ALA A 159 -17.17 -6.83 -8.47
C ALA A 159 -16.64 -7.80 -7.41
N GLU A 160 -17.15 -9.02 -7.40
CA GLU A 160 -16.78 -10.04 -6.44
C GLU A 160 -15.52 -10.79 -6.88
N GLY A 161 -15.36 -11.05 -8.19
CA GLY A 161 -14.10 -11.51 -8.76
C GLY A 161 -12.96 -10.52 -8.57
N ALA A 162 -13.20 -9.22 -8.72
CA ALA A 162 -12.20 -8.18 -8.53
C ALA A 162 -11.74 -8.08 -7.07
N ARG A 163 -12.70 -8.18 -6.13
CA ARG A 163 -12.42 -8.27 -4.69
C ARG A 163 -11.48 -9.45 -4.39
N ARG A 164 -11.88 -10.67 -4.80
CA ARG A 164 -11.11 -11.89 -4.54
C ARG A 164 -9.72 -11.86 -5.16
N ALA A 165 -9.61 -11.39 -6.40
CA ALA A 165 -8.31 -11.28 -7.08
C ALA A 165 -7.35 -10.33 -6.33
N MET A 166 -7.86 -9.22 -5.78
CA MET A 166 -7.05 -8.29 -4.99
C MET A 166 -6.72 -8.83 -3.59
N GLU A 167 -7.65 -9.56 -2.95
CA GLU A 167 -7.36 -10.26 -1.69
C GLU A 167 -6.26 -11.30 -1.86
N ASP A 168 -6.34 -12.13 -2.91
CA ASP A 168 -5.32 -13.13 -3.20
C ASP A 168 -3.95 -12.50 -3.46
N HIS A 169 -3.92 -11.38 -4.20
CA HIS A 169 -2.70 -10.61 -4.42
C HIS A 169 -2.11 -10.10 -3.10
N MET A 170 -2.91 -9.42 -2.28
CA MET A 170 -2.47 -8.82 -1.01
C MET A 170 -2.07 -9.87 0.03
N ARG A 171 -2.76 -11.02 0.09
CA ARG A 171 -2.38 -12.13 0.97
C ARG A 171 -1.02 -12.72 0.64
N ARG A 172 -0.67 -12.76 -0.65
CA ARG A 172 0.67 -13.20 -1.08
C ARG A 172 1.73 -12.18 -0.69
N VAL A 173 1.45 -10.89 -0.86
CA VAL A 173 2.33 -9.82 -0.34
C VAL A 173 2.53 -10.00 1.19
N ILE A 174 1.47 -10.23 1.96
CA ILE A 174 1.58 -10.46 3.42
C ILE A 174 2.48 -11.67 3.74
N GLN A 175 2.37 -12.77 3.00
CA GLN A 175 3.24 -13.94 3.18
C GLN A 175 4.71 -13.61 2.90
N GLU A 176 4.98 -12.82 1.86
CA GLU A 176 6.33 -12.38 1.49
C GLU A 176 6.92 -11.43 2.53
N VAL A 177 6.14 -10.47 3.02
CA VAL A 177 6.53 -9.57 4.11
C VAL A 177 6.90 -10.35 5.38
N ARG A 178 6.15 -11.41 5.72
CA ARG A 178 6.50 -12.32 6.83
C ARG A 178 7.85 -12.98 6.61
N SER A 179 8.15 -13.40 5.37
CA SER A 179 9.42 -14.05 5.04
C SER A 179 10.63 -13.10 5.15
N VAL A 180 10.48 -11.84 4.71
CA VAL A 180 11.56 -10.83 4.78
C VAL A 180 11.88 -10.45 6.23
N LYS A 181 10.85 -10.30 7.09
CA LYS A 181 11.06 -10.02 8.52
C LYS A 181 11.78 -11.13 9.28
N VAL A 182 11.58 -12.39 8.87
CA VAL A 182 12.31 -13.53 9.47
C VAL A 182 13.80 -13.46 9.12
N LEU A 183 14.14 -13.00 7.92
CA LEU A 183 15.53 -12.87 7.45
C LEU A 183 16.29 -11.70 8.09
N HIS A 184 15.60 -10.64 8.53
CA HIS A 184 16.20 -9.41 9.07
C HIS A 184 16.17 -9.29 10.61
N ARG A 185 16.01 -10.39 11.37
CA ARG A 185 16.21 -10.33 12.83
C ARG A 185 17.69 -10.01 13.10
N PRO A 186 18.05 -8.89 13.76
CA PRO A 186 19.41 -8.71 14.24
C PRO A 186 19.72 -9.86 15.19
N ASN A 187 20.83 -10.54 14.92
CA ASN A 187 21.37 -11.60 15.76
C ASN A 187 21.48 -11.06 17.19
N ARG A 188 20.56 -11.46 18.09
CA ARG A 188 20.73 -11.20 19.51
C ARG A 188 21.90 -12.08 19.94
N GLN A 189 23.09 -11.49 20.02
CA GLN A 189 24.20 -12.15 20.70
C GLN A 189 23.73 -12.54 22.11
N PRO A 190 23.94 -13.78 22.55
CA PRO A 190 23.62 -14.16 23.92
C PRO A 190 24.45 -13.29 24.86
N GLY A 191 23.77 -12.69 25.84
CA GLY A 191 24.35 -11.74 26.77
C GLY A 191 25.58 -12.32 27.47
N THR A 192 26.68 -11.57 27.43
CA THR A 192 27.74 -11.71 28.41
C THR A 192 27.27 -11.02 29.69
N GLU A 193 26.49 -11.72 30.51
CA GLU A 193 26.59 -11.54 31.95
C GLU A 193 27.95 -12.11 32.38
N ARG A 194 28.93 -11.24 32.60
CA ARG A 194 30.02 -11.54 33.53
C ARG A 194 29.89 -10.57 34.68
N GLY A 195 29.48 -11.13 35.82
CA GLY A 195 29.51 -10.42 37.08
C GLY A 195 30.90 -9.91 37.42
N ARG A 196 30.91 -8.79 38.14
CA ARG A 196 31.65 -8.55 39.37
C ARG A 196 31.03 -7.34 40.05
#